data_AF-A0A061JH12-F1
#
_entry.id   AF-A0A061JH12-F1
#
_cell.length_a   1.000
_cell.length_b   1.000
_cell.length_c   1.000
_cell.angle_alpha   90.00
_cell.angle_beta   90.00
_cell.angle_gamma   90.00
#
_symmetry.space_group_name_H-M   'P 1'
#
loop_
_entity.id
_entity.type
_entity.pdbx_description
1 polymer ?
#
loop_
_entity_poly.entity_id
_entity_poly.type
_entity_poly.pdbx_seq_one_letter_code
_entity_poly.pdbx_strand_id
1 'polypeptide(L)'
;MNRTLKKATVNSFHYASHDELKQHVHAYLMAYNFAKRLKAIKGKTPWQFILNQWIIHLEYFILNPKHFLLRLNILTFIYVMAFQMRDKFCCL
;
A
#
# COMPACT_ATOMS: atom_id res chain seq x y z
N MET A 1 3.88 9.37 3.36
CA MET A 1 4.16 8.07 2.71
C MET A 1 4.96 8.21 1.40
N ASN A 2 4.53 9.05 0.44
CA ASN A 2 5.29 9.26 -0.82
C ASN A 2 6.74 9.72 -0.61
N ARG A 3 7.00 10.56 0.42
CA ARG A 3 8.37 10.93 0.81
C ARG A 3 9.20 9.74 1.29
N THR A 4 8.60 8.83 2.07
CA THR A 4 9.26 7.62 2.56
C THR A 4 9.59 6.65 1.43
N LEU A 5 8.64 6.46 0.50
CA LEU A 5 8.82 5.64 -0.68
C LEU A 5 9.94 6.20 -1.58
N LYS A 6 9.88 7.48 -1.95
CA LYS A 6 10.95 8.14 -2.72
C LYS A 6 12.32 8.02 -2.04
N LYS A 7 12.39 8.20 -0.72
CA LYS A 7 13.66 8.08 0.02
C LYS A 7 14.20 6.64 0.01
N ALA A 8 13.32 5.65 0.11
CA ALA A 8 13.71 4.24 0.12
C ALA A 8 14.13 3.72 -1.26
N THR A 9 13.50 4.19 -2.34
CA THR A 9 13.74 3.68 -3.68
C THR A 9 14.71 4.56 -4.48
N VAL A 10 14.50 5.87 -4.51
CA VAL A 10 15.23 6.79 -5.41
C VAL A 10 16.56 7.27 -4.82
N ASN A 11 16.64 7.51 -3.51
CA ASN A 11 17.87 8.02 -2.90
C ASN A 11 18.90 6.94 -2.54
N SER A 12 18.51 5.66 -2.52
CA SER A 12 19.36 4.57 -2.03
C SER A 12 19.92 3.69 -3.15
N PHE A 13 19.39 3.79 -4.38
CA PHE A 13 19.75 2.92 -5.50
C PHE A 13 19.79 3.70 -6.81
N HIS A 14 20.79 3.41 -7.65
CA HIS A 14 20.78 3.76 -9.06
C HIS A 14 20.21 2.58 -9.85
N TYR A 15 19.16 2.85 -10.62
CA TYR A 15 18.50 1.83 -11.45
C TYR A 15 19.09 1.87 -12.87
N ALA A 16 19.45 0.71 -13.40
CA ALA A 16 19.94 0.59 -14.78
C ALA A 16 18.80 0.58 -15.80
N SER A 17 17.62 0.11 -15.39
CA SER A 17 16.43 0.04 -16.24
C SER A 17 15.15 0.42 -15.50
N HIS A 18 14.11 0.75 -16.26
CA HIS A 18 12.80 1.07 -15.69
C HIS A 18 12.13 -0.14 -15.03
N ASP A 19 12.44 -1.36 -15.49
CA ASP A 19 11.87 -2.59 -14.95
C ASP A 19 12.46 -2.94 -13.59
N GLU A 20 13.75 -2.65 -13.37
CA GLU A 20 14.40 -2.80 -12.06
C GLU A 20 13.76 -1.87 -11.01
N LEU A 21 13.48 -0.62 -11.39
CA LEU A 21 12.75 0.33 -10.54
C LEU A 21 11.35 -0.20 -10.19
N LYS A 22 10.60 -0.71 -11.18
CA LYS A 22 9.27 -1.28 -10.95
C LYS A 22 9.32 -2.46 -9.96
N GLN A 23 10.26 -3.38 -10.15
CA GLN A 23 10.41 -4.55 -9.29
C GLN A 23 10.79 -4.17 -7.86
N HIS A 24 11.68 -3.19 -7.68
CA HIS A 24 12.06 -2.69 -6.37
C HIS A 24 10.88 -2.01 -5.67
N VAL A 25 10.21 -1.08 -6.34
CA VAL A 25 9.02 -0.40 -5.81
C VAL A 25 7.95 -1.41 -5.41
N HIS A 26 7.77 -2.45 -6.23
CA HIS A 26 6.88 -3.55 -5.95
C HIS A 26 7.24 -4.31 -4.66
N ALA A 27 8.49 -4.75 -4.52
CA ALA A 27 8.97 -5.45 -3.34
C ALA A 27 8.85 -4.59 -2.07
N TYR A 28 9.21 -3.31 -2.16
CA TYR A 28 9.07 -2.36 -1.06
C TYR A 28 7.62 -2.20 -0.63
N LEU A 29 6.71 -2.07 -1.59
CA LEU A 29 5.30 -1.88 -1.29
C LEU A 29 4.67 -3.14 -0.69
N MET A 30 5.06 -4.33 -1.15
CA MET A 30 4.64 -5.59 -0.53
C MET A 30 5.10 -5.67 0.92
N ALA A 31 6.38 -5.38 1.19
CA ALA A 31 6.92 -5.36 2.54
C ALA A 31 6.21 -4.30 3.41
N TYR A 32 5.94 -3.12 2.86
CA TYR A 32 5.24 -2.07 3.59
C TYR A 32 3.79 -2.46 3.92
N ASN A 33 3.03 -2.95 2.93
CA ASN A 33 1.62 -3.25 3.11
C ASN A 33 1.39 -4.47 4.00
N PHE A 34 2.24 -5.49 3.91
CA PHE A 34 2.04 -6.79 4.56
C PHE A 34 2.95 -7.05 5.76
N ALA A 35 4.18 -6.55 5.78
CA ALA A 35 5.13 -6.83 6.86
C ALA A 35 5.32 -5.64 7.82
N LYS A 36 5.17 -4.39 7.35
CA LYS A 36 5.39 -3.21 8.19
C LYS A 36 4.21 -3.01 9.14
N ARG A 37 4.48 -3.13 10.43
CA ARG A 37 3.54 -2.73 11.50
C ARG A 37 3.74 -1.27 11.82
N LEU A 38 2.65 -0.50 11.82
CA LEU A 38 2.68 0.94 12.03
C LEU A 38 2.13 1.29 13.42
N LYS A 39 2.88 2.07 14.19
CA LYS A 39 2.46 2.51 15.54
C LYS A 39 1.16 3.31 15.52
N ALA A 40 0.98 4.17 14.51
CA ALA A 40 -0.21 5.01 14.33
C ALA A 40 -1.52 4.20 14.22
N ILE A 41 -1.48 3.00 13.64
CA ILE A 41 -2.64 2.09 13.51
C ILE A 41 -2.56 0.95 14.53
N LYS A 42 -2.14 1.26 15.76
CA LYS A 42 -2.07 0.32 16.90
C LYS A 42 -1.25 -0.94 16.61
N GLY A 43 -0.17 -0.80 15.84
CA GLY A 43 0.70 -1.92 15.48
C GLY A 43 0.09 -2.89 14.47
N LYS A 44 -0.95 -2.50 13.72
CA LYS A 44 -1.44 -3.28 12.58
C LYS A 44 -0.59 -3.03 11.34
N THR A 45 -0.65 -3.94 10.38
CA THR A 45 -0.15 -3.69 9.03
C THR A 45 -1.14 -2.81 8.28
N PRO A 46 -0.70 -2.00 7.30
CA PRO A 46 -1.61 -1.22 6.46
C PRO A 46 -2.72 -2.07 5.85
N TRP A 47 -2.38 -3.27 5.39
CA TRP A 47 -3.34 -4.23 4.86
C TRP A 47 -4.43 -4.63 5.87
N GLN A 48 -4.01 -5.04 7.07
CA GLN A 48 -4.95 -5.42 8.14
C GLN A 48 -5.85 -4.27 8.56
N PHE A 49 -5.31 -3.05 8.61
CA PHE A 49 -6.09 -1.87 8.93
C PHE A 49 -7.19 -1.63 7.90
N ILE A 50 -6.86 -1.71 6.60
CA ILE A 50 -7.83 -1.51 5.51
C ILE A 50 -8.90 -2.60 5.52
N LEU A 51 -8.53 -3.87 5.72
CA LEU A 51 -9.51 -4.95 5.86
C LEU A 51 -10.49 -4.70 7.01
N ASN A 52 -9.99 -4.21 8.15
CA ASN A 52 -10.84 -3.87 9.27
C ASN A 52 -11.76 -2.69 8.96
N GLN A 53 -11.26 -1.65 8.30
CA GLN A 53 -12.06 -0.50 7.90
C GLN A 53 -13.13 -0.89 6.86
N TRP A 54 -12.80 -1.80 5.94
CA TRP A 54 -13.75 -2.34 4.97
C TRP A 54 -14.91 -3.09 5.62
N ILE A 55 -14.65 -3.88 6.67
CA ILE A 55 -15.71 -4.60 7.41
C ILE A 55 -16.63 -3.62 8.14
N ILE A 56 -16.08 -2.54 8.71
CA ILE A 56 -16.82 -1.59 9.53
C ILE A 56 -17.60 -0.59 8.67
N HIS A 57 -17.04 -0.19 7.54
CA HIS A 57 -17.57 0.86 6.68
C HIS A 57 -17.62 0.43 5.22
N LEU A 58 -18.42 -0.59 4.91
CA LEU A 58 -18.57 -1.12 3.54
C LEU A 58 -18.94 -0.03 2.52
N GLU A 59 -19.73 0.95 2.94
CA GLU A 59 -20.23 2.07 2.12
C GLU A 59 -19.14 2.97 1.53
N TYR A 60 -17.94 3.00 2.12
CA TYR A 60 -16.82 3.82 1.61
C TYR A 60 -15.94 3.08 0.61
N PHE A 61 -16.20 1.80 0.35
CA PHE A 61 -15.37 0.97 -0.51
C PHE A 61 -16.14 0.51 -1.74
N ILE A 62 -15.77 1.05 -2.90
CA ILE A 62 -16.32 0.64 -4.20
C ILE A 62 -15.92 -0.81 -4.53
N LEU A 63 -14.76 -1.25 -4.07
CA LEU A 63 -14.16 -2.54 -4.41
C LEU A 63 -13.82 -3.35 -3.17
N ASN A 64 -14.06 -4.66 -3.23
CA ASN A 64 -13.70 -5.59 -2.16
C ASN A 64 -12.18 -5.79 -2.10
N PRO A 65 -11.51 -5.38 -1.00
CA PRO A 65 -10.08 -5.52 -0.86
C PRO A 65 -9.62 -6.99 -0.94
N LYS A 66 -10.41 -7.95 -0.45
CA LYS A 66 -10.03 -9.38 -0.41
C LYS A 66 -9.67 -9.96 -1.77
N HIS A 67 -10.28 -9.48 -2.85
CA HIS A 67 -10.04 -9.99 -4.20
C HIS A 67 -8.68 -9.58 -4.76
N PHE A 68 -8.03 -8.56 -4.21
CA PHE A 68 -6.71 -8.15 -4.67
C PHE A 68 -5.57 -9.04 -4.15
N LEU A 69 -5.82 -9.86 -3.14
CA LEU A 69 -4.90 -10.95 -2.77
C LEU A 69 -4.97 -12.13 -3.75
N LEU A 70 -6.11 -12.32 -4.41
CA LEU A 70 -6.37 -13.43 -5.32
C LEU A 70 -5.95 -13.15 -6.76
N ARG A 71 -5.67 -11.88 -7.11
CA ARG A 71 -5.29 -11.48 -8.46
C ARG A 71 -3.87 -10.92 -8.48
N LEU A 72 -2.99 -11.49 -9.30
CA LEU A 72 -1.62 -11.03 -9.57
C LEU A 72 -1.52 -9.62 -10.19
N ASN A 73 -2.63 -8.88 -10.33
CA ASN A 73 -2.62 -7.55 -10.89
C ASN A 73 -2.30 -6.51 -9.82
N ILE A 74 -1.00 -6.36 -9.59
CA ILE A 74 -0.49 -5.53 -8.51
C ILE A 74 -0.81 -4.06 -8.76
N LEU A 75 -0.75 -3.57 -10.00
CA LEU A 75 -1.05 -2.17 -10.34
C LEU A 75 -2.44 -1.74 -9.83
N THR A 76 -3.44 -2.62 -9.90
CA THR A 76 -4.78 -2.36 -9.40
C THR A 76 -4.80 -2.34 -7.86
N PHE A 77 -4.04 -3.21 -7.21
CA PHE A 77 -3.87 -3.19 -5.76
C PHE A 77 -3.23 -1.90 -5.26
N ILE A 78 -2.17 -1.42 -5.93
CA ILE A 78 -1.49 -0.17 -5.57
C ILE A 78 -2.41 1.02 -5.78
N TYR A 79 -3.13 1.10 -6.91
CA TYR A 79 -4.05 2.20 -7.19
C TYR A 79 -5.20 2.26 -6.18
N VAL A 80 -5.81 1.12 -5.87
CA VAL A 80 -6.94 1.04 -4.94
C VAL A 80 -6.50 1.35 -3.52
N MET A 81 -5.36 0.81 -3.08
CA MET A 81 -4.77 1.15 -1.78
C MET A 81 -4.35 2.62 -1.71
N ALA A 82 -3.70 3.17 -2.74
CA ALA A 82 -3.25 4.57 -2.74
C ALA A 82 -4.41 5.57 -2.82
N PHE A 83 -5.49 5.22 -3.53
CA PHE A 83 -6.70 6.04 -3.63
C PHE A 83 -7.48 6.00 -2.30
N GLN A 84 -7.74 4.81 -1.74
CA GLN A 84 -8.46 4.67 -0.46
C GLN A 84 -7.69 5.22 0.74
N MET A 85 -6.36 5.19 0.71
CA MET A 85 -5.52 5.73 1.79
C MET A 85 -5.35 7.26 1.71
N ARG A 86 -5.53 7.89 0.54
CA ARG A 86 -5.34 9.34 0.38
C ARG A 86 -6.40 10.14 1.13
N ASP A 87 -7.65 9.68 1.14
CA ASP A 87 -8.76 10.43 1.74
C ASP A 87 -8.95 10.17 3.25
N LYS A 88 -8.48 9.03 3.79
CA LYS A 88 -8.75 8.64 5.19
C LYS A 88 -7.55 8.79 6.14
N PHE A 89 -6.31 8.88 5.64
CA PHE A 89 -5.15 9.22 6.49
C PHE A 89 -5.01 10.73 6.78
N CYS A 90 -5.77 11.59 6.10
CA CYS A 90 -5.80 13.02 6.42
C CYS A 90 -6.68 13.37 7.64
N CYS A 91 -7.53 12.44 8.10
CA CYS A 91 -8.41 12.66 9.25
C CYS A 91 -7.90 12.00 10.55
N LEU A 92 -6.61 11.66 10.63
CA LEU A 92 -5.99 11.01 11.80
C LEU A 92 -4.63 11.62 12.14
#